data_AF-A0A522BSI2-F1
#
_entry.id   AF-A0A522BSI2-F1
#
_cell.length_a   1.000
_cell.length_b   1.000
_cell.length_c   1.000
_cell.angle_alpha   90.00
_cell.angle_beta   90.00
_cell.angle_gamma   90.00
#
_symmetry.space_group_name_H-M   'P 1'
#
loop_
_entity.id
_entity.type
_entity.pdbx_description
1 polymer ?
#
loop_
_entity_poly.entity_id
_entity_poly.type
_entity_poly.pdbx_seq_one_letter_code
_entity_poly.pdbx_strand_id
1 'polypeptide(L)'
;QPNAGSQGELAGLLAIRSYHLANGDTERDVCLIPASAHGTNAASAVMAGMRVVVVATAPTGDVDTDDLHAKIAQHGDRLAALMVTYPSTHGVFEDTITDICASVHDAGGQVYVDGANLNALVGLAQPGRFGADVSHLNLHKTFCIPHGGGGPGVGPVAVRAHLAPYLPNHPLAPEAGPATGPGPISAAPYGSAGILPISWAYVRLMGGEGLTRATQVAVLNANYVAHRLQPHFPVLYTGRGGLVAHECIVDLRQITKETGVTVDDVAKRLIDYGFHAPTMSFPVAGTLMIEPTESEDLAEIDRFCDAMIAIRREIDEVVAGTWPKDDNPLRNAPHTSACLAGEWDRAYARETAAFPPGVSRASKYWPPVRRIDGAYGDRNLVCSCPAPSAYEEA
;
A
#
# COMPACT_ATOMS: atom_id res chain seq x y z
N GLN A 1 -3.92 13.75 -18.04
CA GLN A 1 -4.99 13.32 -17.11
C GLN A 1 -4.75 11.87 -16.77
N PRO A 2 -4.31 11.52 -15.55
CA PRO A 2 -5.18 11.32 -14.36
C PRO A 2 -4.67 11.94 -13.04
N ASN A 3 -5.57 12.29 -12.11
CA ASN A 3 -5.30 13.00 -10.85
C ASN A 3 -5.26 12.11 -9.58
N ALA A 4 -5.19 10.79 -9.72
CA ALA A 4 -4.99 9.83 -8.62
C ALA A 4 -4.50 8.50 -9.21
N GLY A 5 -3.95 7.61 -8.37
CA GLY A 5 -3.51 6.28 -8.81
C GLY A 5 -4.65 5.45 -9.42
N SER A 6 -5.78 5.37 -8.71
CA SER A 6 -7.02 4.73 -9.20
C SER A 6 -7.54 5.33 -10.51
N GLN A 7 -7.43 6.64 -10.70
CA GLN A 7 -7.78 7.27 -11.99
C GLN A 7 -6.80 6.88 -13.11
N GLY A 8 -5.55 6.56 -12.78
CA GLY A 8 -4.56 6.03 -13.72
C GLY A 8 -4.77 4.56 -14.06
N GLU A 9 -5.25 3.75 -13.11
CA GLU A 9 -5.79 2.41 -13.39
C GLU A 9 -6.95 2.50 -14.38
N LEU A 10 -7.98 3.29 -14.06
CA LEU A 10 -9.13 3.48 -14.93
C LEU A 10 -8.72 3.97 -16.33
N ALA A 11 -7.84 4.98 -16.41
CA ALA A 11 -7.36 5.49 -17.69
C ALA A 11 -6.60 4.43 -18.52
N GLY A 12 -5.75 3.63 -17.88
CA GLY A 12 -5.01 2.58 -18.56
C GLY A 12 -5.90 1.43 -19.03
N LEU A 13 -6.86 1.01 -18.22
CA LEU A 13 -7.82 -0.03 -18.60
C LEU A 13 -8.78 0.43 -19.70
N LEU A 14 -9.20 1.69 -19.70
CA LEU A 14 -9.97 2.28 -20.80
C LEU A 14 -9.17 2.35 -22.10
N ALA A 15 -7.86 2.61 -22.02
CA ALA A 15 -6.97 2.56 -23.17
C ALA A 15 -6.85 1.13 -23.72
N ILE A 16 -6.67 0.12 -22.86
CA ILE A 16 -6.68 -1.30 -23.25
C ILE A 16 -8.01 -1.69 -23.90
N ARG A 17 -9.15 -1.31 -23.28
CA ARG A 17 -10.47 -1.63 -23.80
C ARG A 17 -10.71 -1.00 -25.17
N SER A 18 -10.34 0.27 -25.33
CA SER A 18 -10.45 0.97 -26.61
C SER A 18 -9.55 0.36 -27.69
N TYR A 19 -8.36 -0.11 -27.31
CA TYR A 19 -7.46 -0.85 -28.21
C TYR A 19 -8.11 -2.13 -28.75
N HIS A 20 -8.67 -2.97 -27.86
CA HIS A 20 -9.38 -4.20 -28.27
C HIS A 20 -10.57 -3.89 -29.17
N LEU A 21 -11.39 -2.91 -28.81
CA LEU A 21 -12.55 -2.49 -29.63
C LEU A 21 -12.13 -2.02 -31.02
N ALA A 22 -11.04 -1.25 -31.13
CA ALA A 22 -10.55 -0.76 -32.41
C ALA A 22 -9.99 -1.88 -33.32
N ASN A 23 -9.53 -2.98 -32.74
CA ASN A 23 -9.08 -4.18 -33.48
C ASN A 23 -10.22 -5.15 -33.82
N GLY A 24 -11.46 -4.86 -33.38
CA GLY A 24 -12.62 -5.73 -33.58
C GLY A 24 -12.79 -6.82 -32.51
N ASP A 25 -11.94 -6.83 -31.48
CA ASP A 25 -11.99 -7.78 -30.36
C ASP A 25 -13.05 -7.37 -29.32
N THR A 26 -14.30 -7.26 -29.73
CA THR A 26 -15.38 -6.67 -28.90
C THR A 26 -15.79 -7.49 -27.69
N GLU A 27 -15.44 -8.78 -27.67
CA GLU A 27 -15.77 -9.72 -26.58
C GLU A 27 -14.66 -9.84 -25.52
N ARG A 28 -13.51 -9.19 -25.74
CA ARG A 28 -12.40 -9.15 -24.77
C ARG A 28 -12.74 -8.20 -23.62
N ASP A 29 -13.32 -8.77 -22.57
CA ASP A 29 -13.78 -8.06 -21.38
C ASP A 29 -13.28 -8.64 -20.06
N VAL A 30 -12.48 -9.72 -20.07
CA VAL A 30 -11.92 -10.33 -18.84
C VAL A 30 -10.67 -9.61 -18.40
N CYS A 31 -10.65 -9.19 -17.13
CA CYS A 31 -9.47 -8.68 -16.45
C CYS A 31 -9.04 -9.69 -15.38
N LEU A 32 -7.88 -10.32 -15.56
CA LEU A 32 -7.26 -11.17 -14.55
C LEU A 32 -6.61 -10.30 -13.48
N ILE A 33 -6.85 -10.61 -12.21
CA ILE A 33 -6.31 -9.85 -11.08
C ILE A 33 -5.85 -10.83 -9.99
N PRO A 34 -4.56 -10.84 -9.60
CA PRO A 34 -4.09 -11.63 -8.47
C PRO A 34 -4.83 -11.26 -7.17
N ALA A 35 -5.10 -12.25 -6.32
CA ALA A 35 -5.81 -12.05 -5.04
C ALA A 35 -5.07 -11.09 -4.08
N SER A 36 -3.77 -10.89 -4.27
CA SER A 36 -2.93 -9.97 -3.50
C SER A 36 -3.03 -8.51 -3.97
N ALA A 37 -3.62 -8.24 -5.14
CA ALA A 37 -3.66 -6.91 -5.72
C ALA A 37 -4.37 -5.89 -4.81
N HIS A 38 -4.02 -4.61 -4.97
CA HIS A 38 -4.73 -3.54 -4.27
C HIS A 38 -6.21 -3.50 -4.66
N GLY A 39 -7.08 -3.17 -3.70
CA GLY A 39 -8.53 -3.19 -3.91
C GLY A 39 -9.02 -2.24 -5.02
N THR A 40 -8.24 -1.21 -5.35
CA THR A 40 -8.53 -0.31 -6.48
C THR A 40 -8.49 -1.04 -7.82
N ASN A 41 -7.62 -2.05 -7.99
CA ASN A 41 -7.47 -2.74 -9.28
C ASN A 41 -8.79 -3.35 -9.74
N ALA A 42 -9.45 -4.11 -8.85
CA ALA A 42 -10.76 -4.71 -9.14
C ALA A 42 -11.86 -3.65 -9.36
N ALA A 43 -11.87 -2.60 -8.52
CA ALA A 43 -12.84 -1.51 -8.67
C ALA A 43 -12.68 -0.77 -10.01
N SER A 44 -11.45 -0.42 -10.39
CA SER A 44 -11.09 0.25 -11.64
C SER A 44 -11.43 -0.62 -12.85
N ALA A 45 -11.19 -1.93 -12.79
CA ALA A 45 -11.56 -2.86 -13.86
C ALA A 45 -13.08 -2.92 -14.08
N VAL A 46 -13.87 -3.02 -13.00
CA VAL A 46 -15.32 -2.98 -13.10
C VAL A 46 -15.81 -1.63 -13.65
N MET A 47 -15.23 -0.51 -13.19
CA MET A 47 -15.55 0.82 -13.71
C MET A 47 -15.21 0.99 -15.20
N ALA A 48 -14.15 0.33 -15.67
CA ALA A 48 -13.80 0.28 -17.09
C ALA A 48 -14.71 -0.65 -17.91
N GLY A 49 -15.69 -1.30 -17.29
CA GLY A 49 -16.62 -2.23 -17.93
C GLY A 49 -16.02 -3.61 -18.20
N MET A 50 -15.01 -4.03 -17.42
CA MET A 50 -14.41 -5.35 -17.50
C MET A 50 -14.98 -6.28 -16.42
N ARG A 51 -14.98 -7.59 -16.70
CA ARG A 51 -15.31 -8.66 -15.76
C ARG A 51 -14.03 -9.12 -15.06
N VAL A 52 -13.99 -8.95 -13.74
CA VAL A 52 -12.85 -9.38 -12.92
C VAL A 52 -12.87 -10.90 -12.74
N VAL A 53 -11.73 -11.53 -12.96
CA VAL A 53 -11.47 -12.93 -12.62
C VAL A 53 -10.24 -12.96 -11.73
N VAL A 54 -10.40 -13.49 -10.52
CA VAL A 54 -9.32 -13.56 -9.53
C VAL A 54 -8.37 -14.71 -9.89
N VAL A 55 -7.08 -14.43 -9.83
CA VAL A 55 -5.99 -15.42 -9.90
C VAL A 55 -5.50 -15.70 -8.48
N ALA A 56 -5.32 -16.96 -8.14
CA ALA A 56 -4.88 -17.37 -6.82
C ALA A 56 -3.46 -16.87 -6.48
N THR A 57 -3.16 -16.87 -5.19
CA THR A 57 -1.81 -16.62 -4.66
C THR A 57 -1.20 -17.94 -4.21
N ALA A 58 0.01 -18.24 -4.67
CA ALA A 58 0.76 -19.41 -4.26
C ALA A 58 1.12 -19.35 -2.76
N PRO A 59 1.45 -20.47 -2.10
CA PRO A 59 1.88 -20.46 -0.69
C PRO A 59 3.12 -19.59 -0.42
N THR A 60 3.94 -19.32 -1.44
CA THR A 60 5.10 -18.41 -1.38
C THR A 60 4.72 -16.94 -1.32
N GLY A 61 3.46 -16.60 -1.60
CA GLY A 61 2.98 -15.22 -1.75
C GLY A 61 3.00 -14.72 -3.20
N ASP A 62 3.57 -15.48 -4.14
CA ASP A 62 3.64 -15.09 -5.55
C ASP A 62 2.29 -15.32 -6.26
N VAL A 63 2.18 -14.84 -7.51
CA VAL A 63 1.05 -15.21 -8.37
C VAL A 63 1.08 -16.72 -8.61
N ASP A 64 -0.05 -17.40 -8.40
CA ASP A 64 -0.18 -18.81 -8.77
C ASP A 64 -0.21 -18.95 -10.30
N THR A 65 0.91 -19.35 -10.89
CA THR A 65 1.07 -19.47 -12.34
C THR A 65 0.22 -20.59 -12.94
N ASP A 66 -0.04 -21.66 -12.19
CA ASP A 66 -0.86 -22.77 -12.65
C ASP A 66 -2.33 -22.34 -12.72
N ASP A 67 -2.83 -21.64 -11.70
CA ASP A 67 -4.17 -21.04 -11.73
C ASP A 67 -4.26 -19.96 -12.81
N LEU A 68 -3.23 -19.11 -12.98
CA LEU A 68 -3.17 -18.13 -14.07
C LEU A 68 -3.36 -18.80 -15.44
N HIS A 69 -2.59 -19.85 -15.73
CA HIS A 69 -2.70 -20.59 -16.99
C HIS A 69 -4.06 -21.25 -17.14
N ALA A 70 -4.65 -21.79 -16.07
CA ALA A 70 -6.00 -22.31 -16.09
C ALA A 70 -7.06 -21.23 -16.40
N LYS A 71 -6.93 -20.02 -15.82
CA LYS A 71 -7.82 -18.89 -16.14
C LYS A 71 -7.65 -18.41 -17.57
N ILE A 72 -6.42 -18.36 -18.07
CA ILE A 72 -6.14 -18.03 -19.47
C ILE A 72 -6.78 -19.08 -20.39
N ALA A 73 -6.63 -20.38 -20.11
CA ALA A 73 -7.27 -21.43 -20.90
C ALA A 73 -8.81 -21.34 -20.87
N GLN A 74 -9.38 -20.93 -19.73
CA GLN A 74 -10.83 -20.76 -19.58
C GLN A 74 -11.37 -19.49 -20.27
N HIS A 75 -10.57 -18.43 -20.36
CA HIS A 75 -11.03 -17.10 -20.73
C HIS A 75 -10.28 -16.46 -21.92
N GLY A 76 -9.36 -17.17 -22.58
CA GLY A 76 -8.42 -16.63 -23.56
C GLY A 76 -9.07 -15.81 -24.67
N ASP A 77 -10.15 -16.31 -25.27
CA ASP A 77 -10.90 -15.61 -26.33
C ASP A 77 -11.53 -14.28 -25.86
N ARG A 78 -11.70 -14.12 -24.54
CA ARG A 78 -12.27 -12.94 -23.88
C ARG A 78 -11.26 -12.21 -23.01
N LEU A 79 -9.98 -12.59 -23.02
CA LEU A 79 -8.95 -12.00 -22.18
C LEU A 79 -8.62 -10.60 -22.69
N ALA A 80 -8.95 -9.59 -21.88
CA ALA A 80 -8.64 -8.20 -22.16
C ALA A 80 -7.31 -7.79 -21.53
N ALA A 81 -7.15 -8.08 -20.23
CA ALA A 81 -6.02 -7.61 -19.46
C ALA A 81 -5.62 -8.54 -18.32
N LEU A 82 -4.37 -8.42 -17.88
CA LEU A 82 -3.91 -8.76 -16.54
C LEU A 82 -3.56 -7.44 -15.82
N MET A 83 -4.01 -7.27 -14.58
CA MET A 83 -3.46 -6.27 -13.67
C MET A 83 -2.55 -6.94 -12.65
N VAL A 84 -1.28 -6.56 -12.61
CA VAL A 84 -0.29 -7.07 -11.65
C VAL A 84 0.45 -5.91 -10.99
N THR A 85 0.87 -6.08 -9.74
CA THR A 85 1.73 -5.10 -9.04
C THR A 85 3.15 -5.66 -8.99
N TYR A 86 4.16 -4.87 -9.35
CA TYR A 86 5.55 -5.32 -9.32
C TYR A 86 6.49 -4.27 -8.69
N PRO A 87 7.30 -4.62 -7.66
CA PRO A 87 7.20 -5.85 -6.86
C PRO A 87 5.82 -6.01 -6.26
N SER A 88 5.44 -7.24 -5.91
CA SER A 88 4.07 -7.55 -5.45
C SER A 88 3.72 -6.76 -4.18
N THR A 89 2.44 -6.69 -3.85
CA THR A 89 1.95 -6.10 -2.59
C THR A 89 2.42 -6.87 -1.34
N HIS A 90 3.03 -8.04 -1.52
CA HIS A 90 3.71 -8.77 -0.46
C HIS A 90 5.14 -8.27 -0.20
N GLY A 91 5.62 -7.29 -0.96
CA GLY A 91 6.96 -6.74 -0.84
C GLY A 91 8.05 -7.66 -1.38
N VAL A 92 7.76 -8.49 -2.39
CA VAL A 92 8.72 -9.44 -2.97
C VAL A 92 8.86 -9.27 -4.48
N PHE A 93 10.07 -9.53 -4.99
CA PHE A 93 10.34 -9.62 -6.42
C PHE A 93 10.04 -11.04 -6.91
N GLU A 94 9.01 -11.19 -7.74
CA GLU A 94 8.68 -12.44 -8.43
C GLU A 94 9.66 -12.67 -9.60
N ASP A 95 10.26 -13.86 -9.69
CA ASP A 95 11.17 -14.20 -10.80
C ASP A 95 10.44 -14.65 -12.08
N THR A 96 9.12 -14.80 -12.03
CA THR A 96 8.23 -15.23 -13.11
C THR A 96 7.54 -14.10 -13.87
N ILE A 97 7.74 -12.83 -13.47
CA ILE A 97 6.96 -11.68 -14.01
C ILE A 97 7.01 -11.56 -15.54
N THR A 98 8.15 -11.90 -16.16
CA THR A 98 8.29 -11.84 -17.63
C THR A 98 7.47 -12.93 -18.31
N ASP A 99 7.46 -14.14 -17.75
CA ASP A 99 6.72 -15.29 -18.29
C ASP A 99 5.20 -15.12 -18.09
N ILE A 100 4.80 -14.50 -16.97
CA ILE A 100 3.42 -14.08 -16.72
C ILE A 100 2.96 -13.09 -17.79
N CYS A 101 3.74 -12.04 -18.07
CA CYS A 101 3.41 -11.08 -19.12
C CYS A 101 3.30 -11.75 -20.50
N ALA A 102 4.27 -12.61 -20.83
CA ALA A 102 4.28 -13.34 -22.10
C ALA A 102 3.03 -14.23 -22.26
N SER A 103 2.65 -14.97 -21.21
CA SER A 103 1.46 -15.84 -21.23
C SER A 103 0.17 -15.06 -21.52
N VAL A 104 0.05 -13.84 -20.99
CA VAL A 104 -1.10 -12.96 -21.25
C VAL A 104 -1.08 -12.42 -22.68
N HIS A 105 0.09 -12.03 -23.18
CA HIS A 105 0.26 -11.57 -24.57
C HIS A 105 -0.03 -12.67 -25.59
N ASP A 106 0.43 -13.91 -25.34
CA ASP A 106 0.19 -15.07 -26.19
C ASP A 106 -1.32 -15.39 -26.31
N ALA A 107 -2.11 -15.08 -25.27
CA ALA A 107 -3.56 -15.20 -25.26
C ALA A 107 -4.30 -13.95 -25.83
N GLY A 108 -3.56 -12.95 -26.33
CA GLY A 108 -4.10 -11.72 -26.90
C GLY A 108 -4.53 -10.67 -25.87
N GLY A 109 -4.20 -10.84 -24.60
CA GLY A 109 -4.43 -9.85 -23.54
C GLY A 109 -3.39 -8.72 -23.54
N GLN A 110 -3.60 -7.73 -22.68
CA GLN A 110 -2.64 -6.65 -22.38
C GLN A 110 -2.22 -6.69 -20.92
N VAL A 111 -1.02 -6.21 -20.60
CA VAL A 111 -0.48 -6.24 -19.23
C VAL A 111 -0.48 -4.82 -18.66
N TYR A 112 -1.30 -4.63 -17.64
CA TYR A 112 -1.28 -3.47 -16.76
C TYR A 112 -0.41 -3.76 -15.55
N VAL A 113 0.66 -2.96 -15.36
CA VAL A 113 1.49 -3.02 -14.15
C VAL A 113 1.15 -1.84 -13.25
N ASP A 114 0.60 -2.11 -12.08
CA ASP A 114 0.42 -1.13 -11.02
C ASP A 114 1.80 -0.66 -10.52
N GLY A 115 2.08 0.63 -10.74
CA GLY A 115 3.33 1.27 -10.41
C GLY A 115 3.31 1.97 -9.05
N ALA A 116 2.41 1.62 -8.14
CA ALA A 116 2.45 2.11 -6.76
C ALA A 116 3.77 1.75 -6.05
N ASN A 117 4.37 0.60 -6.40
CA ASN A 117 5.60 0.05 -5.81
C ASN A 117 6.87 0.43 -6.60
N LEU A 118 6.80 1.48 -7.44
CA LEU A 118 7.92 1.87 -8.30
C LEU A 118 9.16 2.32 -7.53
N ASN A 119 9.04 2.67 -6.24
CA ASN A 119 10.19 3.05 -5.40
C ASN A 119 11.23 1.93 -5.27
N ALA A 120 10.81 0.67 -5.47
CA ALA A 120 11.70 -0.50 -5.52
C ALA A 120 12.36 -0.72 -6.90
N LEU A 121 12.00 0.04 -7.94
CA LEU A 121 12.40 -0.22 -9.33
C LEU A 121 13.18 0.93 -9.99
N VAL A 122 12.99 2.19 -9.57
CA VAL A 122 13.59 3.34 -10.26
C VAL A 122 15.12 3.19 -10.37
N GLY A 123 15.62 3.24 -11.61
CA GLY A 123 17.04 3.07 -11.91
C GLY A 123 17.55 1.62 -11.94
N LEU A 124 16.76 0.64 -11.49
CA LEU A 124 17.14 -0.78 -11.46
C LEU A 124 16.39 -1.64 -12.48
N ALA A 125 15.10 -1.38 -12.68
CA ALA A 125 14.25 -2.12 -13.62
C ALA A 125 13.23 -1.20 -14.29
N GLN A 126 12.75 -1.62 -15.45
CA GLN A 126 11.81 -0.84 -16.26
C GLN A 126 10.60 -1.72 -16.61
N PRO A 127 9.38 -1.37 -16.17
CA PRO A 127 8.18 -2.18 -16.43
C PRO A 127 7.98 -2.61 -17.87
N GLY A 128 8.21 -1.68 -18.81
CA GLY A 128 8.13 -2.02 -20.22
C GLY A 128 9.05 -3.18 -20.62
N ARG A 129 10.28 -3.25 -20.08
CA ARG A 129 11.26 -4.27 -20.50
C ARG A 129 10.89 -5.70 -20.11
N PHE A 130 10.06 -5.88 -19.09
CA PHE A 130 9.57 -7.19 -18.66
C PHE A 130 8.13 -7.48 -19.10
N GLY A 131 7.55 -6.64 -19.96
CA GLY A 131 6.26 -6.94 -20.62
C GLY A 131 5.09 -6.04 -20.24
N ALA A 132 5.27 -4.99 -19.43
CA ALA A 132 4.18 -4.04 -19.18
C ALA A 132 3.81 -3.25 -20.45
N ASP A 133 2.51 -3.20 -20.76
CA ASP A 133 1.96 -2.35 -21.82
C ASP A 133 1.57 -0.98 -21.30
N VAL A 134 1.08 -0.93 -20.05
CA VAL A 134 0.61 0.28 -19.40
C VAL A 134 0.90 0.23 -17.91
N SER A 135 1.23 1.38 -17.33
CA SER A 135 1.42 1.52 -15.89
C SER A 135 1.04 2.93 -15.44
N HIS A 136 0.34 3.03 -14.32
CA HIS A 136 0.24 4.30 -13.61
C HIS A 136 1.39 4.46 -12.61
N LEU A 137 1.73 5.71 -12.28
CA LEU A 137 2.73 6.02 -11.27
C LEU A 137 2.08 6.84 -10.15
N ASN A 138 2.26 6.49 -8.89
CA ASN A 138 1.83 7.35 -7.77
C ASN A 138 2.87 8.44 -7.52
N LEU A 139 2.69 9.63 -8.09
CA LEU A 139 3.61 10.75 -7.85
C LEU A 139 3.64 11.19 -6.38
N HIS A 140 2.58 10.90 -5.64
CA HIS A 140 2.42 11.17 -4.20
C HIS A 140 2.95 10.06 -3.30
N LYS A 141 3.55 9.01 -3.90
CA LYS A 141 4.36 8.02 -3.21
C LYS A 141 5.81 8.18 -3.65
N THR A 142 6.15 7.58 -4.79
CA THR A 142 7.53 7.49 -5.30
C THR A 142 8.18 8.84 -5.67
N PHE A 143 7.39 9.86 -6.04
CA PHE A 143 7.91 11.12 -6.56
C PHE A 143 7.53 12.35 -5.73
N CYS A 144 7.45 12.14 -4.41
CA CYS A 144 7.49 13.18 -3.38
C CYS A 144 6.34 14.21 -3.33
N ILE A 145 5.26 14.06 -4.11
CA ILE A 145 4.05 14.86 -3.84
C ILE A 145 3.58 14.51 -2.41
N PRO A 146 3.30 15.50 -1.54
CA PRO A 146 2.95 15.23 -0.15
C PRO A 146 1.61 14.51 -0.02
N HIS A 147 1.53 13.55 0.91
CA HIS A 147 0.34 12.75 1.17
C HIS A 147 -0.88 13.57 1.66
N GLY A 148 -0.65 14.71 2.31
CA GLY A 148 -1.69 15.70 2.68
C GLY A 148 -2.83 15.21 3.57
N GLY A 149 -2.64 14.09 4.30
CA GLY A 149 -3.69 13.49 5.13
C GLY A 149 -4.77 12.72 4.34
N GLY A 150 -4.48 12.34 3.09
CA GLY A 150 -5.41 11.61 2.22
C GLY A 150 -5.55 12.18 0.80
N GLY A 151 -4.62 13.04 0.38
CA GLY A 151 -4.62 13.74 -0.89
C GLY A 151 -4.02 15.15 -0.75
N PRO A 152 -3.56 15.78 -1.84
CA PRO A 152 -3.81 15.42 -3.23
C PRO A 152 -2.87 14.34 -3.79
N GLY A 153 -3.31 13.67 -4.85
CA GLY A 153 -2.48 12.78 -5.65
C GLY A 153 -2.38 13.23 -7.11
N VAL A 154 -1.47 12.60 -7.84
CA VAL A 154 -1.44 12.55 -9.31
C VAL A 154 -1.03 11.14 -9.71
N GLY A 155 -1.69 10.58 -10.71
CA GLY A 155 -1.46 9.22 -11.18
C GLY A 155 -1.22 9.17 -12.69
N PRO A 156 -0.16 9.81 -13.25
CA PRO A 156 0.11 9.76 -14.68
C PRO A 156 0.18 8.32 -15.17
N VAL A 157 -0.35 8.08 -16.36
CA VAL A 157 -0.32 6.78 -17.01
C VAL A 157 0.68 6.81 -18.15
N ALA A 158 1.62 5.87 -18.14
CA ALA A 158 2.59 5.64 -19.18
C ALA A 158 2.20 4.39 -19.96
N VAL A 159 2.30 4.43 -21.29
CA VAL A 159 1.88 3.35 -22.17
C VAL A 159 2.91 3.05 -23.24
N ARG A 160 2.90 1.82 -23.75
CA ARG A 160 3.54 1.44 -25.01
C ARG A 160 2.87 2.12 -26.20
N ALA A 161 3.62 2.23 -27.30
CA ALA A 161 3.23 3.04 -28.44
C ALA A 161 1.88 2.63 -29.06
N HIS A 162 1.54 1.34 -29.06
CA HIS A 162 0.26 0.85 -29.61
C HIS A 162 -0.96 1.27 -28.79
N LEU A 163 -0.80 1.58 -27.50
CA LEU A 163 -1.88 2.09 -26.64
C LEU A 163 -1.97 3.63 -26.65
N ALA A 164 -0.96 4.34 -27.17
CA ALA A 164 -0.92 5.80 -27.17
C ALA A 164 -2.13 6.48 -27.87
N PRO A 165 -2.67 5.97 -29.00
CA PRO A 165 -3.87 6.54 -29.63
C PRO A 165 -5.13 6.44 -28.78
N TYR A 166 -5.13 5.61 -27.73
CA TYR A 166 -6.29 5.32 -26.89
C TYR A 166 -6.22 5.96 -25.51
N LEU A 167 -5.19 6.77 -25.25
CA LEU A 167 -5.07 7.55 -24.02
C LEU A 167 -6.20 8.59 -23.89
N PRO A 168 -6.57 8.99 -22.65
CA PRO A 168 -7.54 10.06 -22.42
C PRO A 168 -7.21 11.36 -23.16
N ASN A 169 -8.24 12.10 -23.56
CA ASN A 169 -8.12 13.43 -24.17
C ASN A 169 -8.97 14.48 -23.44
N HIS A 170 -9.05 15.71 -23.96
CA HIS A 170 -9.87 16.76 -23.34
C HIS A 170 -10.55 17.67 -24.38
N PRO A 171 -11.87 17.92 -24.28
CA PRO A 171 -12.60 18.71 -25.27
C PRO A 171 -12.20 20.19 -25.29
N LEU A 172 -11.68 20.72 -24.17
CA LEU A 172 -11.27 22.13 -24.05
C LEU A 172 -9.76 22.36 -24.29
N ALA A 173 -8.99 21.29 -24.57
CA ALA A 173 -7.54 21.38 -24.80
C ALA A 173 -7.12 20.29 -25.79
N PRO A 174 -7.15 20.58 -27.10
CA PRO A 174 -6.85 19.60 -28.16
C PRO A 174 -5.45 18.97 -28.06
N GLU A 175 -4.50 19.64 -27.40
CA GLU A 175 -3.15 19.16 -27.15
C GLU A 175 -3.08 18.14 -26.00
N ALA A 176 -4.13 18.02 -25.18
CA ALA A 176 -4.14 17.20 -23.98
C ALA A 176 -4.57 15.75 -24.26
N GLY A 177 -3.84 15.04 -25.13
CA GLY A 177 -4.07 13.64 -25.51
C GLY A 177 -4.43 13.45 -26.98
N PRO A 178 -4.59 12.20 -27.45
CA PRO A 178 -4.91 11.90 -28.85
C PRO A 178 -6.36 12.29 -29.19
N ALA A 179 -6.62 12.74 -30.42
CA ALA A 179 -7.98 13.04 -30.87
C ALA A 179 -8.93 11.82 -30.83
N THR A 180 -8.37 10.61 -30.91
CA THR A 180 -9.05 9.31 -30.84
C THR A 180 -9.30 8.82 -29.41
N GLY A 181 -8.87 9.57 -28.40
CA GLY A 181 -9.03 9.20 -26.99
C GLY A 181 -10.50 9.13 -26.53
N PRO A 182 -10.78 8.40 -25.44
CA PRO A 182 -12.15 8.13 -24.97
C PRO A 182 -12.85 9.32 -24.28
N GLY A 183 -12.22 10.49 -24.25
CA GLY A 183 -12.71 11.65 -23.48
C GLY A 183 -11.89 11.92 -22.21
N PRO A 184 -12.34 12.90 -21.41
CA PRO A 184 -11.67 13.31 -20.19
C PRO A 184 -11.88 12.31 -19.03
N ILE A 185 -10.81 12.04 -18.29
CA ILE A 185 -10.81 11.26 -17.04
C ILE A 185 -10.70 12.19 -15.82
N SER A 186 -10.28 13.43 -16.01
CA SER A 186 -10.33 14.45 -14.97
C SER A 186 -10.93 15.73 -15.55
N ALA A 187 -11.53 16.56 -14.69
CA ALA A 187 -12.19 17.80 -15.12
C ALA A 187 -11.24 18.82 -15.77
N ALA A 188 -9.94 18.76 -15.47
CA ALA A 188 -8.91 19.60 -16.05
C ALA A 188 -7.98 18.78 -16.96
N PRO A 189 -7.46 19.37 -18.07
CA PRO A 189 -6.72 18.64 -19.11
C PRO A 189 -5.44 17.94 -18.63
N TYR A 190 -4.86 18.42 -17.53
CA TYR A 190 -3.66 17.87 -16.90
C TYR A 190 -3.88 17.52 -15.42
N GLY A 191 -5.14 17.38 -14.98
CA GLY A 191 -5.49 17.12 -13.58
C GLY A 191 -4.98 18.25 -12.67
N SER A 192 -4.37 17.88 -11.54
CA SER A 192 -3.78 18.80 -10.57
C SER A 192 -2.42 19.34 -11.03
N ALA A 193 -2.38 20.09 -12.14
CA ALA A 193 -1.13 20.52 -12.77
C ALA A 193 -0.20 21.34 -11.85
N GLY A 194 -0.76 22.10 -10.90
CA GLY A 194 -0.01 22.96 -9.99
C GLY A 194 0.95 22.24 -9.04
N ILE A 195 0.78 20.93 -8.83
CA ILE A 195 1.65 20.12 -7.96
C ILE A 195 2.65 19.24 -8.73
N LEU A 196 2.57 19.19 -10.06
CA LEU A 196 3.55 18.48 -10.90
C LEU A 196 5.01 18.99 -10.74
N PRO A 197 5.27 20.29 -10.48
CA PRO A 197 6.64 20.77 -10.25
C PRO A 197 7.37 20.07 -9.10
N ILE A 198 6.66 19.48 -8.13
CA ILE A 198 7.28 18.75 -7.01
C ILE A 198 8.04 17.53 -7.52
N SER A 199 7.36 16.65 -8.26
CA SER A 199 7.98 15.46 -8.85
C SER A 199 9.03 15.82 -9.90
N TRP A 200 8.78 16.88 -10.69
CA TRP A 200 9.78 17.39 -11.62
C TRP A 200 11.06 17.82 -10.90
N ALA A 201 10.95 18.58 -9.80
CA ALA A 201 12.09 19.05 -9.03
C ALA A 201 12.85 17.88 -8.41
N TYR A 202 12.16 16.91 -7.81
CA TYR A 202 12.78 15.69 -7.27
C TYR A 202 13.60 14.97 -8.34
N VAL A 203 13.02 14.65 -9.50
CA VAL A 203 13.73 13.96 -10.59
C VAL A 203 14.93 14.76 -11.08
N ARG A 204 14.80 16.09 -11.20
CA ARG A 204 15.89 16.96 -11.70
C ARG A 204 17.02 17.16 -10.70
N LEU A 205 16.72 17.20 -9.40
CA LEU A 205 17.72 17.38 -8.35
C LEU A 205 18.44 16.07 -8.04
N MET A 206 17.73 14.94 -8.03
CA MET A 206 18.31 13.62 -7.78
C MET A 206 19.17 13.14 -8.95
N GLY A 207 18.73 13.40 -10.19
CA GLY A 207 19.37 12.83 -11.38
C GLY A 207 19.32 11.30 -11.41
N GLY A 208 19.87 10.69 -12.46
CA GLY A 208 19.81 9.23 -12.63
C GLY A 208 20.49 8.46 -11.50
N GLU A 209 21.68 8.91 -11.08
CA GLU A 209 22.44 8.28 -10.00
C GLU A 209 21.74 8.39 -8.65
N GLY A 210 21.23 9.58 -8.31
CA GLY A 210 20.51 9.80 -7.06
C GLY A 210 19.21 9.01 -6.99
N LEU A 211 18.44 8.96 -8.08
CA LEU A 211 17.21 8.16 -8.16
C LEU A 211 17.50 6.66 -7.99
N THR A 212 18.56 6.16 -8.62
CA THR A 212 18.99 4.76 -8.47
C THR A 212 19.42 4.47 -7.03
N ARG A 213 20.16 5.41 -6.41
CA ARG A 213 20.60 5.28 -5.03
C ARG A 213 19.42 5.30 -4.05
N ALA A 214 18.42 6.15 -4.27
CA ALA A 214 17.19 6.18 -3.48
C ALA A 214 16.53 4.81 -3.44
N THR A 215 16.27 4.21 -4.61
CA THR A 215 15.71 2.85 -4.70
C THR A 215 16.57 1.80 -3.99
N GLN A 216 17.90 1.84 -4.15
CA GLN A 216 18.80 0.91 -3.44
C GLN A 216 18.70 1.04 -1.92
N VAL A 217 18.59 2.27 -1.40
CA VAL A 217 18.48 2.53 0.04
C VAL A 217 17.10 2.15 0.55
N ALA A 218 16.02 2.38 -0.20
CA ALA A 218 14.67 1.93 0.18
C ALA A 218 14.63 0.41 0.36
N VAL A 219 15.22 -0.36 -0.57
CA VAL A 219 15.34 -1.82 -0.46
C VAL A 219 16.25 -2.23 0.70
N LEU A 220 17.38 -1.55 0.89
CA LEU A 220 18.30 -1.80 2.01
C LEU A 220 17.59 -1.61 3.36
N ASN A 221 16.90 -0.49 3.55
CA ASN A 221 16.23 -0.15 4.79
C ASN A 221 15.13 -1.17 5.12
N ALA A 222 14.34 -1.60 4.14
CA ALA A 222 13.31 -2.63 4.35
C ALA A 222 13.91 -3.98 4.74
N ASN A 223 15.01 -4.40 4.10
CA ASN A 223 15.70 -5.64 4.46
C ASN A 223 16.35 -5.55 5.84
N TYR A 224 16.86 -4.38 6.25
CA TYR A 224 17.37 -4.16 7.60
C TYR A 224 16.26 -4.31 8.65
N VAL A 225 15.09 -3.71 8.42
CA VAL A 225 13.90 -3.86 9.27
C VAL A 225 13.48 -5.33 9.34
N ALA A 226 13.32 -5.99 8.20
CA ALA A 226 12.93 -7.40 8.14
C ALA A 226 13.91 -8.29 8.94
N HIS A 227 15.21 -8.09 8.76
CA HIS A 227 16.25 -8.85 9.47
C HIS A 227 16.21 -8.62 10.99
N ARG A 228 16.04 -7.36 11.44
CA ARG A 228 15.95 -7.02 12.87
C ARG A 228 14.70 -7.59 13.52
N LEU A 229 13.58 -7.64 12.81
CA LEU A 229 12.30 -8.05 13.36
C LEU A 229 12.03 -9.55 13.26
N GLN A 230 12.63 -10.26 12.28
CA GLN A 230 12.39 -11.69 12.02
C GLN A 230 12.47 -12.59 13.27
N PRO A 231 13.42 -12.43 14.21
CA PRO A 231 13.49 -13.27 15.42
C PRO A 231 12.30 -13.08 16.39
N HIS A 232 11.56 -11.98 16.23
CA HIS A 232 10.50 -11.54 17.13
C HIS A 232 9.12 -11.67 16.50
N PHE A 233 9.01 -11.31 15.22
CA PHE A 233 7.83 -11.44 14.38
C PHE A 233 8.25 -12.10 13.07
N PRO A 234 7.68 -13.26 12.69
CA PRO A 234 8.02 -13.92 11.43
C PRO A 234 7.79 -12.97 10.24
N VAL A 235 8.77 -12.88 9.34
CA VAL A 235 8.57 -12.21 8.04
C VAL A 235 7.79 -13.17 7.14
N LEU A 236 6.61 -12.75 6.71
CA LEU A 236 5.63 -13.64 6.09
C LEU A 236 6.06 -14.14 4.70
N TYR A 237 6.58 -13.24 3.87
CA TYR A 237 7.00 -13.54 2.51
C TYR A 237 8.39 -12.97 2.26
N THR A 238 9.22 -13.73 1.54
CA THR A 238 10.56 -13.34 1.13
C THR A 238 10.83 -13.89 -0.27
N GLY A 239 11.52 -13.12 -1.09
CA GLY A 239 11.99 -13.58 -2.39
C GLY A 239 13.32 -14.34 -2.29
N ARG A 240 14.05 -14.35 -3.41
CA ARG A 240 15.34 -15.03 -3.53
C ARG A 240 16.32 -14.59 -2.44
N GLY A 241 16.92 -15.57 -1.76
CA GLY A 241 17.91 -15.33 -0.72
C GLY A 241 17.34 -14.84 0.61
N GLY A 242 16.02 -14.95 0.81
CA GLY A 242 15.36 -14.48 2.03
C GLY A 242 15.22 -12.96 2.10
N LEU A 243 15.33 -12.27 0.95
CA LEU A 243 15.29 -10.81 0.86
C LEU A 243 13.89 -10.32 0.47
N VAL A 244 13.56 -9.12 0.93
CA VAL A 244 12.36 -8.38 0.54
C VAL A 244 12.73 -7.26 -0.45
N ALA A 245 11.73 -6.60 -1.03
CA ALA A 245 11.88 -5.41 -1.85
C ALA A 245 11.97 -4.14 -0.97
N HIS A 246 11.15 -3.13 -1.22
CA HIS A 246 11.09 -1.88 -0.43
C HIS A 246 10.21 -1.96 0.83
N GLU A 247 9.53 -3.07 1.06
CA GLU A 247 8.62 -3.25 2.19
C GLU A 247 8.63 -4.72 2.65
N CYS A 248 8.25 -4.99 3.90
CA CYS A 248 8.11 -6.35 4.44
C CYS A 248 6.82 -6.52 5.23
N ILE A 249 6.31 -7.75 5.28
CA ILE A 249 5.15 -8.11 6.11
C ILE A 249 5.62 -8.91 7.31
N VAL A 250 5.28 -8.43 8.51
CA VAL A 250 5.45 -9.19 9.76
C VAL A 250 4.13 -9.85 10.16
N ASP A 251 4.20 -11.15 10.45
CA ASP A 251 3.03 -11.99 10.74
C ASP A 251 2.71 -12.04 12.23
N LEU A 252 1.54 -11.51 12.61
CA LEU A 252 1.04 -11.55 13.98
C LEU A 252 -0.05 -12.60 14.18
N ARG A 253 -0.49 -13.31 13.14
CA ARG A 253 -1.69 -14.17 13.19
C ARG A 253 -1.55 -15.30 14.20
N GLN A 254 -0.40 -15.96 14.23
CA GLN A 254 -0.14 -17.03 15.21
C GLN A 254 -0.02 -16.46 16.63
N ILE A 255 0.62 -15.30 16.80
CA ILE A 255 0.69 -14.59 18.09
C ILE A 255 -0.73 -14.25 18.57
N THR A 256 -1.61 -13.75 17.70
CA THR A 256 -3.00 -13.47 18.04
C THR A 256 -3.75 -14.73 18.45
N LYS A 257 -3.58 -15.84 17.73
CA LYS A 257 -4.22 -17.12 18.05
C LYS A 257 -3.82 -17.65 19.43
N GLU A 258 -2.54 -17.53 19.79
CA GLU A 258 -1.99 -18.07 21.04
C GLU A 258 -2.26 -17.16 22.24
N THR A 259 -2.13 -15.85 22.05
CA THR A 259 -2.10 -14.87 23.15
C THR A 259 -3.39 -14.06 23.27
N GLY A 260 -4.16 -13.96 22.18
CA GLY A 260 -5.27 -13.04 22.02
C GLY A 260 -4.85 -11.62 21.62
N VAL A 261 -3.58 -11.23 21.74
CA VAL A 261 -3.09 -9.89 21.35
C VAL A 261 -3.23 -9.71 19.85
N THR A 262 -3.95 -8.67 19.42
CA THR A 262 -4.28 -8.43 18.01
C THR A 262 -3.32 -7.44 17.36
N VAL A 263 -3.37 -7.38 16.03
CA VAL A 263 -2.69 -6.34 15.24
C VAL A 263 -3.11 -4.93 15.68
N ASP A 264 -4.37 -4.72 16.05
CA ASP A 264 -4.86 -3.43 16.57
C ASP A 264 -4.19 -3.05 17.89
N ASP A 265 -3.96 -4.02 18.78
CA ASP A 265 -3.28 -3.74 20.06
C ASP A 265 -1.85 -3.25 19.81
N VAL A 266 -1.11 -3.92 18.95
CA VAL A 266 0.26 -3.54 18.56
C VAL A 266 0.26 -2.16 17.89
N ALA A 267 -0.66 -1.94 16.96
CA ALA A 267 -0.79 -0.65 16.26
C ALA A 267 -1.13 0.50 17.20
N LYS A 268 -2.04 0.30 18.16
CA LYS A 268 -2.35 1.34 19.16
C LYS A 268 -1.20 1.53 20.13
N ARG A 269 -0.48 0.45 20.47
CA ARG A 269 0.67 0.53 21.37
C ARG A 269 1.84 1.29 20.76
N LEU A 270 2.08 1.17 19.46
CA LEU A 270 3.09 1.96 18.73
C LEU A 270 2.92 3.47 18.91
N ILE A 271 1.68 3.96 19.07
CA ILE A 271 1.41 5.39 19.34
C ILE A 271 2.05 5.83 20.66
N ASP A 272 2.05 4.96 21.68
CA ASP A 272 2.72 5.26 22.95
C ASP A 272 4.24 5.29 22.81
N TYR A 273 4.78 4.56 21.83
CA TYR A 273 6.19 4.62 21.43
C TYR A 273 6.51 5.81 20.50
N GLY A 274 5.51 6.61 20.13
CA GLY A 274 5.68 7.78 19.27
C GLY A 274 5.62 7.48 17.77
N PHE A 275 5.11 6.31 17.38
CA PHE A 275 4.99 5.90 15.98
C PHE A 275 3.55 5.86 15.50
N HIS A 276 3.33 6.32 14.26
CA HIS A 276 2.16 5.90 13.52
C HIS A 276 2.30 4.42 13.16
N ALA A 277 1.22 3.66 13.21
CA ALA A 277 1.25 2.24 12.85
C ALA A 277 1.58 2.06 11.36
N PRO A 278 2.30 1.00 10.98
CA PRO A 278 2.42 0.57 9.59
C PRO A 278 1.06 0.20 8.98
N THR A 279 1.04 -0.12 7.69
CA THR A 279 -0.19 -0.60 7.03
C THR A 279 -0.69 -1.87 7.73
N MET A 280 -1.97 -1.87 8.11
CA MET A 280 -2.56 -2.92 8.94
C MET A 280 -3.49 -3.82 8.12
N SER A 281 -3.40 -5.13 8.32
CA SER A 281 -4.36 -6.13 7.81
C SER A 281 -4.55 -6.13 6.28
N PHE A 282 -3.60 -5.58 5.54
CA PHE A 282 -3.53 -5.62 4.08
C PHE A 282 -2.06 -5.78 3.65
N PRO A 283 -1.77 -6.60 2.62
CA PRO A 283 -2.69 -7.46 1.87
C PRO A 283 -3.18 -8.70 2.63
N VAL A 284 -2.58 -9.01 3.79
CA VAL A 284 -2.97 -10.17 4.61
C VAL A 284 -3.64 -9.69 5.90
N ALA A 285 -4.83 -10.22 6.18
CA ALA A 285 -5.54 -9.88 7.41
C ALA A 285 -4.74 -10.32 8.66
N GLY A 286 -4.65 -9.45 9.67
CA GLY A 286 -3.95 -9.74 10.92
C GLY A 286 -2.43 -9.59 10.88
N THR A 287 -1.87 -8.92 9.85
CA THR A 287 -0.43 -8.63 9.73
C THR A 287 -0.15 -7.13 9.70
N LEU A 288 1.13 -6.75 9.82
CA LEU A 288 1.61 -5.39 9.57
C LEU A 288 2.55 -5.37 8.37
N MET A 289 2.37 -4.44 7.44
CA MET A 289 3.24 -4.21 6.30
C MET A 289 4.02 -2.90 6.51
N ILE A 290 5.35 -2.98 6.45
CA ILE A 290 6.28 -1.94 6.87
C ILE A 290 7.13 -1.51 5.67
N GLU A 291 7.06 -0.22 5.32
CA GLU A 291 7.86 0.43 4.28
C GLU A 291 8.61 1.62 4.93
N PRO A 292 9.93 1.53 5.18
CA PRO A 292 10.68 2.62 5.82
C PRO A 292 11.09 3.74 4.86
N THR A 293 11.04 3.48 3.55
CA THR A 293 11.59 4.37 2.49
C THR A 293 13.11 4.62 2.63
N GLU A 294 13.68 5.34 1.67
CA GLU A 294 15.08 5.75 1.68
C GLU A 294 15.37 7.01 2.51
N SER A 295 14.32 7.72 2.94
CA SER A 295 14.45 9.05 3.56
C SER A 295 14.66 8.99 5.07
N GLU A 296 14.32 7.86 5.69
CA GLU A 296 14.55 7.65 7.13
C GLU A 296 15.99 7.21 7.38
N ASP A 297 16.61 7.81 8.40
CA ASP A 297 17.96 7.44 8.80
C ASP A 297 17.97 6.16 9.66
N LEU A 298 19.17 5.62 9.88
CA LEU A 298 19.33 4.40 10.67
C LEU A 298 18.82 4.55 12.10
N ALA A 299 18.94 5.73 12.71
CA ALA A 299 18.52 5.95 14.09
C ALA A 299 16.99 5.89 14.22
N GLU A 300 16.24 6.43 13.25
CA GLU A 300 14.79 6.32 13.22
C GLU A 300 14.33 4.88 12.98
N ILE A 301 14.99 4.19 12.05
CA ILE A 301 14.72 2.78 11.75
C ILE A 301 14.99 1.89 12.98
N ASP A 302 16.09 2.13 13.68
CA ASP A 302 16.44 1.42 14.92
C ASP A 302 15.40 1.68 16.02
N ARG A 303 14.95 2.94 16.20
CA ARG A 303 13.88 3.29 17.15
C ARG A 303 12.59 2.52 16.86
N PHE A 304 12.19 2.41 15.59
CA PHE A 304 10.99 1.66 15.22
C PHE A 304 11.17 0.15 15.51
N CYS A 305 12.32 -0.42 15.14
CA CYS A 305 12.61 -1.82 15.40
C CYS A 305 12.63 -2.12 16.90
N ASP A 306 13.27 -1.27 17.70
CA ASP A 306 13.33 -1.41 19.16
C ASP A 306 11.97 -1.27 19.82
N ALA A 307 11.11 -0.38 19.32
CA ALA A 307 9.72 -0.27 19.76
C ALA A 307 8.94 -1.57 19.50
N MET A 308 9.04 -2.12 18.29
CA MET A 308 8.42 -3.41 17.94
C MET A 308 8.95 -4.56 18.79
N ILE A 309 10.27 -4.63 19.02
CA ILE A 309 10.90 -5.66 19.87
C ILE A 309 10.47 -5.51 21.33
N ALA A 310 10.35 -4.28 21.83
CA ALA A 310 9.83 -4.02 23.18
C ALA A 310 8.36 -4.44 23.29
N ILE A 311 7.53 -4.15 22.28
CA ILE A 311 6.15 -4.63 22.20
C ILE A 311 6.10 -6.16 22.19
N ARG A 312 7.01 -6.84 21.49
CA ARG A 312 7.09 -8.31 21.54
C ARG A 312 7.32 -8.81 22.97
N ARG A 313 8.17 -8.14 23.75
CA ARG A 313 8.40 -8.47 25.17
C ARG A 313 7.16 -8.19 26.01
N GLU A 314 6.43 -7.11 25.74
CA GLU A 314 5.14 -6.85 26.41
C GLU A 314 4.12 -7.98 26.15
N ILE A 315 4.12 -8.56 24.95
CA ILE A 315 3.31 -9.74 24.64
C ILE A 315 3.77 -10.95 25.48
N ASP A 316 5.08 -11.16 25.64
CA ASP A 316 5.62 -12.23 26.48
C ASP A 316 5.20 -12.08 27.95
N GLU A 317 5.14 -10.85 28.48
CA GLU A 317 4.65 -10.60 29.85
C GLU A 317 3.18 -10.96 30.03
N VAL A 318 2.34 -10.75 29.00
CA VAL A 318 0.94 -11.20 29.01
C VAL A 318 0.85 -12.72 28.96
N VAL A 319 1.70 -13.38 28.17
CA VAL A 319 1.76 -14.85 28.08
C VAL A 319 2.25 -15.49 29.38
N ALA A 320 3.24 -14.88 30.03
CA ALA A 320 3.78 -15.33 31.30
C ALA A 320 2.81 -15.12 32.48
N GLY A 321 1.74 -14.33 32.27
CA GLY A 321 0.77 -14.00 33.30
C GLY A 321 1.22 -12.90 34.26
N THR A 322 2.31 -12.19 33.95
CA THR A 322 2.75 -11.01 34.70
C THR A 322 1.69 -9.90 34.65
N TRP A 323 1.08 -9.71 33.47
CA TRP A 323 -0.08 -8.82 33.30
C TRP A 323 -1.35 -9.59 32.94
N PRO A 324 -2.51 -9.21 33.50
CA PRO A 324 -3.81 -9.73 33.07
C PRO A 324 -4.04 -9.56 31.57
N LYS A 325 -4.76 -10.51 30.96
CA LYS A 325 -5.06 -10.50 29.51
C LYS A 325 -5.91 -9.31 29.06
N ASP A 326 -6.74 -8.80 29.96
CA ASP A 326 -7.70 -7.71 29.76
C ASP A 326 -7.21 -6.36 30.32
N ASP A 327 -6.20 -6.36 31.20
CA ASP A 327 -5.61 -5.13 31.74
C ASP A 327 -4.07 -5.12 31.63
N ASN A 328 -3.58 -4.64 30.48
CA ASN A 328 -2.16 -4.54 30.16
C ASN A 328 -1.90 -3.35 29.22
N PRO A 329 -0.63 -2.94 29.01
CA PRO A 329 -0.32 -1.79 28.16
C PRO A 329 -0.83 -1.92 26.72
N LEU A 330 -0.84 -3.12 26.15
CA LEU A 330 -1.27 -3.40 24.77
C LEU A 330 -2.78 -3.17 24.61
N ARG A 331 -3.58 -3.74 25.52
CA ARG A 331 -5.05 -3.61 25.51
C ARG A 331 -5.52 -2.20 25.76
N ASN A 332 -4.85 -1.52 26.68
CA ASN A 332 -5.21 -0.18 27.09
C ASN A 332 -4.53 0.91 26.26
N ALA A 333 -3.75 0.58 25.22
CA ALA A 333 -3.24 1.59 24.32
C ALA A 333 -4.34 2.19 23.43
N PRO A 334 -4.25 3.48 23.04
CA PRO A 334 -3.17 4.42 23.34
C PRO A 334 -3.45 5.27 24.61
N HIS A 335 -2.40 5.69 25.31
CA HIS A 335 -2.48 6.37 26.62
C HIS A 335 -2.44 7.90 26.50
N THR A 336 -3.60 8.54 26.73
CA THR A 336 -3.73 10.01 26.69
C THR A 336 -3.15 10.65 27.95
N SER A 337 -2.81 11.94 27.88
CA SER A 337 -2.39 12.71 29.06
C SER A 337 -3.47 12.72 30.15
N ALA A 338 -4.75 12.80 29.75
CA ALA A 338 -5.89 12.78 30.66
C ALA A 338 -5.99 11.47 31.45
N CYS A 339 -5.82 10.30 30.82
CA CYS A 339 -5.90 9.03 31.54
C CYS A 339 -4.74 8.82 32.52
N LEU A 340 -3.58 9.45 32.26
CA LEU A 340 -2.43 9.38 33.16
C LEU A 340 -2.56 10.31 34.36
N ALA A 341 -3.18 11.48 34.18
CA ALA A 341 -3.42 12.45 35.24
C ALA A 341 -4.51 12.02 36.23
N GLY A 342 -5.44 11.17 35.79
CA GLY A 342 -6.52 10.62 36.62
C GLY A 342 -6.07 9.52 37.58
N GLU A 343 -7.07 8.87 38.20
CA GLU A 343 -6.87 7.65 39.00
C GLU A 343 -6.22 6.54 38.17
N TRP A 344 -5.42 5.70 38.83
CA TRP A 344 -4.63 4.68 38.15
C TRP A 344 -4.82 3.33 38.81
N ASP A 345 -5.87 2.65 38.36
CA ASP A 345 -6.18 1.27 38.70
C ASP A 345 -5.82 0.39 37.50
N ARG A 346 -4.51 0.19 37.30
CA ARG A 346 -3.94 -0.62 36.21
C ARG A 346 -2.87 -1.55 36.77
N ALA A 347 -2.76 -2.75 36.21
CA ALA A 347 -1.76 -3.75 36.58
C ALA A 347 -0.31 -3.40 36.19
N TYR A 348 -0.07 -2.19 35.66
CA TYR A 348 1.24 -1.71 35.20
C TYR A 348 1.41 -0.23 35.54
N ALA A 349 2.65 0.26 35.56
CA ALA A 349 2.94 1.63 35.96
C ALA A 349 2.57 2.67 34.88
N ARG A 350 2.26 3.90 35.31
CA ARG A 350 2.09 5.06 34.42
C ARG A 350 3.32 5.29 33.53
N GLU A 351 4.51 5.01 34.06
CA GLU A 351 5.76 5.13 33.30
C GLU A 351 5.79 4.16 32.12
N THR A 352 5.41 2.89 32.33
CA THR A 352 5.25 1.90 31.25
C THR A 352 4.26 2.36 30.20
N ALA A 353 3.16 2.98 30.61
CA ALA A 353 2.16 3.52 29.70
C ALA A 353 2.70 4.68 28.83
N ALA A 354 3.30 5.69 29.48
CA ALA A 354 3.62 6.99 28.89
C ALA A 354 5.03 7.07 28.28
N PHE A 355 6.01 6.41 28.90
CA PHE A 355 7.42 6.48 28.53
C PHE A 355 8.02 5.07 28.44
N PRO A 356 7.49 4.20 27.56
CA PRO A 356 8.13 2.92 27.33
C PRO A 356 9.56 3.11 26.77
N PRO A 357 10.41 2.07 26.79
CA PRO A 357 11.81 2.18 26.35
C PRO A 357 11.95 2.83 24.98
N GLY A 358 12.91 3.77 24.86
CA GLY A 358 13.17 4.52 23.62
C GLY A 358 12.38 5.84 23.48
N VAL A 359 11.36 6.08 24.31
CA VAL A 359 10.57 7.32 24.25
C VAL A 359 11.25 8.44 25.04
N SER A 360 11.58 9.54 24.34
CA SER A 360 12.09 10.75 24.97
C SER A 360 10.98 11.53 25.65
N ARG A 361 11.18 11.85 26.94
CA ARG A 361 10.28 12.72 27.72
C ARG A 361 10.14 14.12 27.11
N ALA A 362 11.21 14.64 26.49
CA ALA A 362 11.24 15.98 25.93
C ALA A 362 10.46 16.12 24.61
N SER A 363 10.25 15.01 23.88
CA SER A 363 9.62 15.00 22.56
C SER A 363 8.43 14.03 22.49
N LYS A 364 7.77 13.77 23.63
CA LYS A 364 6.64 12.85 23.72
C LYS A 364 5.46 13.37 22.90
N TYR A 365 5.03 12.58 21.93
CA TYR A 365 3.71 12.75 21.30
C TYR A 365 2.62 12.20 22.23
N TRP A 366 1.56 12.99 22.44
CA TRP A 366 0.40 12.59 23.23
C TRP A 366 -0.76 12.23 22.31
N PRO A 367 -1.30 10.99 22.37
CA PRO A 367 -2.52 10.68 21.66
C PRO A 367 -3.66 11.56 22.18
N PRO A 368 -4.44 12.21 21.31
CA PRO A 368 -5.48 13.15 21.73
C PRO A 368 -6.72 12.45 22.31
N VAL A 369 -6.94 11.19 21.95
CA VAL A 369 -8.10 10.38 22.37
C VAL A 369 -7.67 8.95 22.72
N ARG A 370 -8.51 8.28 23.51
CA ARG A 370 -8.39 6.84 23.79
C ARG A 370 -8.75 6.03 22.54
N ARG A 371 -8.64 4.70 22.64
CA ARG A 371 -8.97 3.77 21.57
C ARG A 371 -10.40 4.03 21.07
N ILE A 372 -10.53 4.20 19.75
CA ILE A 372 -11.81 4.50 19.09
C ILE A 372 -12.69 3.25 19.08
N ASP A 373 -13.98 3.41 19.39
CA ASP A 373 -15.00 2.39 19.17
C ASP A 373 -15.60 2.54 17.76
N GLY A 374 -15.04 1.82 16.79
CA GLY A 374 -15.51 1.87 15.40
C GLY A 374 -16.94 1.36 15.23
N ALA A 375 -17.31 0.28 15.92
CA ALA A 375 -18.62 -0.33 15.79
C ALA A 375 -19.74 0.55 16.36
N TYR A 376 -19.45 1.33 17.41
CA TYR A 376 -20.39 2.36 17.89
C TYR A 376 -20.61 3.44 16.84
N GLY A 377 -19.54 3.95 16.21
CA GLY A 377 -19.63 5.00 15.19
C GLY A 377 -20.49 4.59 14.00
N ASP A 378 -20.30 3.38 13.48
CA ASP A 378 -21.08 2.85 12.35
C ASP A 378 -22.58 2.68 12.69
N ARG A 379 -22.89 2.32 13.94
CA ARG A 379 -24.28 2.18 14.42
C ARG A 379 -24.95 3.50 14.76
N ASN A 380 -24.18 4.56 15.02
CA ASN A 380 -24.65 5.86 15.47
C ASN A 380 -24.07 6.96 14.57
N LEU A 381 -24.38 6.87 13.28
CA LEU A 381 -23.75 7.69 12.24
C LEU A 381 -24.06 9.18 12.42
N VAL A 382 -23.03 9.96 12.76
CA VAL A 382 -23.07 11.43 12.84
C VAL A 382 -21.93 11.98 12.00
N CYS A 383 -22.26 12.51 10.82
CA CYS A 383 -21.28 13.00 9.83
C CYS A 383 -21.18 14.54 9.76
N SER A 384 -21.73 15.24 10.76
CA SER A 384 -21.67 16.70 10.90
C SER A 384 -21.31 17.06 12.33
N CYS A 385 -20.85 18.29 12.56
CA CYS A 385 -20.64 18.78 13.92
C CYS A 385 -21.92 18.57 14.76
N PRO A 386 -21.82 18.04 15.98
CA PRO A 386 -22.94 18.01 16.92
C PRO A 386 -23.50 19.42 17.12
N ALA A 387 -24.80 19.51 17.42
CA ALA A 387 -25.40 20.79 17.80
C ALA A 387 -24.68 21.35 19.04
N PRO A 388 -24.51 22.69 19.19
CA PRO A 388 -23.88 23.28 20.37
C PRO A 388 -24.46 22.82 21.71
N SER A 389 -25.76 22.51 21.75
CA SER A 389 -26.43 21.96 22.94
C SER A 389 -25.87 20.61 23.41
N ALA A 390 -25.21 19.85 22.53
CA ALA A 390 -24.52 18.62 22.91
C ALA A 390 -23.28 18.85 23.79
N TYR A 391 -22.82 20.10 23.90
CA TYR A 391 -21.67 20.51 24.74
C TYR A 391 -22.11 21.23 26.02
N GLU A 392 -23.40 21.50 26.22
CA GLU A 392 -23.90 22.25 27.38
C GLU A 392 -23.95 21.42 28.67
N GLU A 393 -23.84 20.09 28.58
CA GLU A 393 -23.91 19.15 29.72
C GLU A 393 -22.59 18.41 30.03
N ALA A 394 -21.45 18.89 29.51
CA ALA A 394 -20.13 18.26 29.70
C ALA A 394 -19.33 18.80 30.89
#